data_AF-A0A662PGZ5-F1
#
_entry.id   AF-A0A662PGZ5-F1
#
_cell.length_a   1.000
_cell.length_b   1.000
_cell.length_c   1.000
_cell.angle_alpha   90.00
_cell.angle_beta   90.00
_cell.angle_gamma   90.00
#
_symmetry.space_group_name_H-M   'P 1'
#
loop_
_entity.id
_entity.type
_entity.pdbx_description
1 polymer ?
#
loop_
_entity_poly.entity_id
_entity_poly.type
_entity_poly.pdbx_seq_one_letter_code
_entity_poly.pdbx_strand_id
1 'polypeptide(L)'
;MKKLLHRLDLSVKHLQTLDNVLQSKYEEYRNFAHKIESLPHYQELLKEVYTGGRGRQMILGDLLEYILTGRAYYFATKGEDYMKTFVKMLMYLCNLLLVMENISVLSRLRKDLLMALENSIGKQLLFEKNQDQNKFEELKKYEGFIIPADKMGKDYERVFDTLLPKRVGIVPELLVYSYFIRKNYGYIIPLLTHQRILGMKSSIIAPDFLLLRRKGEVVGLEVGAGPTRKAEFKKQRQLAEFSSATSIPVIVVGIGSPEQPQPYRCGKCKMWITYCEKAIELCSENMDRPGQDHIDCSNCERRDFCENKVYYGPARDYFGKTRVLRYHYRCVQDEIKEEDAGLIGLVPAVYGIEKLVEEI
;
A
#
# COMPACT_ATOMS: atom_id res chain seq x y z
N MET A 1 2.03 14.28 4.11
CA MET A 1 3.02 13.40 4.77
C MET A 1 3.95 14.10 5.76
N LYS A 2 4.78 15.09 5.38
CA LYS A 2 5.77 15.71 6.29
C LYS A 2 5.22 16.10 7.68
N LYS A 3 4.11 16.84 7.74
CA LYS A 3 3.48 17.26 9.00
C LYS A 3 2.96 16.08 9.83
N LEU A 4 2.45 15.03 9.18
CA LEU A 4 1.96 13.82 9.85
C LEU A 4 3.12 13.08 10.52
N LEU A 5 4.20 12.83 9.77
CA LEU A 5 5.41 12.19 10.29
C LEU A 5 6.06 13.01 11.41
N HIS A 6 6.05 14.34 11.30
CA HIS A 6 6.55 15.20 12.37
C HIS A 6 5.74 15.06 13.67
N ARG A 7 4.42 14.85 13.60
CA ARG A 7 3.60 14.59 14.81
C ARG A 7 3.91 13.24 15.45
N LEU A 8 4.25 12.22 14.66
CA LEU A 8 4.75 10.96 15.20
C LEU A 8 6.11 11.13 15.87
N ASP A 9 7.06 11.82 15.21
CA ASP A 9 8.37 12.14 15.78
C ASP A 9 8.25 12.92 17.10
N LEU A 10 7.35 13.90 17.17
CA LEU A 10 7.07 14.62 18.42
C LEU A 10 6.52 13.70 19.51
N SER A 11 5.69 12.72 19.15
CA SER A 11 5.15 11.75 20.11
C SER A 11 6.26 10.85 20.67
N VAL A 12 7.17 10.38 19.82
CA VAL A 12 8.35 9.61 20.22
C VAL A 12 9.24 10.45 21.14
N LYS A 13 9.56 11.69 20.76
CA LYS A 13 10.38 12.61 21.57
C LYS A 13 9.77 12.89 22.93
N HIS A 14 8.45 13.03 23.01
CA HIS A 14 7.75 13.23 24.28
C HIS A 14 7.95 12.02 25.19
N LEU A 15 7.67 10.80 24.69
CA LEU A 15 7.82 9.57 25.46
C LEU A 15 9.27 9.35 25.91
N GLN A 16 10.25 9.58 25.03
CA GLN A 16 11.68 9.52 25.36
C GLN A 16 12.07 10.52 26.45
N THR A 17 11.51 11.74 26.42
CA THR A 17 11.80 12.75 27.43
C THR A 17 11.28 12.33 28.80
N LEU A 18 10.06 11.78 28.86
CA LEU A 18 9.50 11.24 30.10
C LEU A 18 10.38 10.10 30.63
N ASP A 19 10.73 9.14 29.76
CA ASP A 19 11.57 8.00 30.13
C ASP A 19 12.93 8.46 30.68
N ASN A 20 13.64 9.35 29.99
CA ASN A 20 14.94 9.88 30.42
C ASN A 20 14.88 10.60 31.78
N VAL A 21 13.87 11.43 32.00
CA VAL A 21 13.71 12.16 33.27
C VAL A 21 13.40 11.20 34.41
N LEU A 22 12.50 10.23 34.18
CA LEU A 22 12.12 9.26 35.20
C LEU A 22 13.26 8.29 35.52
N GLN A 23 13.97 7.77 34.51
CA GLN A 23 15.16 6.94 34.73
C GLN A 23 16.23 7.68 35.54
N SER A 24 16.50 8.96 35.23
CA SER A 24 17.54 9.73 35.90
C SER A 24 17.20 10.12 37.34
N LYS A 25 15.92 10.38 37.65
CA LYS A 25 15.50 10.97 38.94
C LYS A 25 14.74 10.03 39.86
N TYR A 26 14.19 8.91 39.37
CA TYR A 26 13.32 8.05 40.16
C TYR A 26 13.82 6.60 40.13
N GLU A 27 14.38 6.16 41.27
CA GLU A 27 15.00 4.85 41.42
C GLU A 27 14.04 3.70 41.11
N GLU A 28 12.81 3.77 41.59
CA GLU A 28 11.82 2.72 41.35
C GLU A 28 11.51 2.55 39.85
N TYR A 29 11.36 3.65 39.12
CA TYR A 29 11.17 3.61 37.65
C TYR A 29 12.38 2.98 36.96
N ARG A 30 13.60 3.40 37.32
CA ARG A 30 14.85 2.83 36.77
C ARG A 30 14.94 1.33 37.02
N ASN A 31 14.57 0.88 38.22
CA ASN A 31 14.56 -0.53 38.58
C ASN A 31 13.60 -1.33 37.69
N PHE A 32 12.42 -0.79 37.35
CA PHE A 32 11.50 -1.43 36.41
C PHE A 32 11.97 -1.38 34.96
N ALA A 33 12.56 -0.27 34.51
CA ALA A 33 13.14 -0.16 33.18
C ALA A 33 14.21 -1.24 32.95
N HIS A 34 15.14 -1.41 33.90
CA HIS A 34 16.14 -2.47 33.83
C HIS A 34 15.53 -3.87 33.85
N LYS A 35 14.49 -4.10 34.66
CA LYS A 35 13.79 -5.39 34.66
C LYS A 35 13.20 -5.69 33.29
N ILE A 36 12.58 -4.72 32.61
CA ILE A 36 12.02 -4.86 31.26
C ILE A 36 13.13 -5.19 30.26
N GLU A 37 14.23 -4.43 30.27
CA GLU A 37 15.37 -4.64 29.35
C GLU A 37 16.06 -6.00 29.58
N SER A 38 16.00 -6.53 30.80
CA SER A 38 16.55 -7.84 31.16
C SER A 38 15.64 -9.02 30.82
N LEU A 39 14.40 -8.78 30.37
CA LEU A 39 13.48 -9.86 30.05
C LEU A 39 14.04 -10.74 28.91
N PRO A 40 13.87 -12.07 28.99
CA PRO A 40 14.14 -12.94 27.85
C PRO A 40 13.37 -12.44 26.62
N HIS A 41 14.03 -12.46 25.47
CA HIS A 41 13.48 -12.06 24.18
C HIS A 41 13.18 -10.56 23.99
N TYR A 42 13.67 -9.67 24.87
CA TYR A 42 13.49 -8.23 24.69
C TYR A 42 14.06 -7.73 23.34
N GLN A 43 15.20 -8.26 22.90
CA GLN A 43 15.80 -7.90 21.61
C GLN A 43 14.93 -8.33 20.41
N GLU A 44 14.25 -9.46 20.52
CA GLU A 44 13.30 -9.95 19.53
C GLU A 44 12.06 -9.06 19.49
N LEU A 45 11.56 -8.60 20.64
CA LEU A 45 10.49 -7.59 20.69
C LEU A 45 10.89 -6.30 19.96
N LEU A 46 12.10 -5.79 20.17
CA LEU A 46 12.57 -4.57 19.50
C LEU A 46 12.55 -4.71 17.96
N LYS A 47 12.85 -5.91 17.44
CA LYS A 47 12.82 -6.19 15.99
C LYS A 47 11.41 -6.11 15.39
N GLU A 48 10.37 -6.33 16.18
CA GLU A 48 8.97 -6.17 15.75
C GLU A 48 8.55 -4.68 15.67
N VAL A 49 9.30 -3.77 16.30
CA VAL A 49 9.05 -2.31 16.22
C VAL A 49 9.76 -1.70 15.02
N TYR A 50 11.05 -2.02 14.83
CA TYR A 50 11.82 -1.64 13.65
C TYR A 50 13.10 -2.48 13.56
N THR A 51 13.43 -3.00 12.37
CA THR A 51 14.64 -3.82 12.18
C THR A 51 15.51 -3.37 11.01
N GLY A 52 16.81 -3.64 11.16
CA GLY A 52 17.84 -3.67 10.12
C GLY A 52 17.64 -4.72 9.03
N GLY A 53 16.66 -5.61 9.14
CA GLY A 53 16.62 -6.85 8.36
C GLY A 53 15.42 -7.03 7.43
N ARG A 54 15.19 -8.30 7.08
CA ARG A 54 14.05 -8.75 6.27
C ARG A 54 12.75 -8.44 7.00
N GLY A 55 11.72 -8.07 6.24
CA GLY A 55 10.40 -7.78 6.80
C GLY A 55 10.21 -6.33 7.24
N ARG A 56 11.24 -5.47 7.18
CA ARG A 56 11.11 -4.02 7.44
C ARG A 56 9.98 -3.39 6.65
N GLN A 57 9.81 -3.79 5.40
CA GLN A 57 8.76 -3.25 4.54
C GLN A 57 7.36 -3.51 5.11
N MET A 58 7.17 -4.66 5.76
CA MET A 58 5.91 -4.96 6.45
C MET A 58 5.76 -4.04 7.66
N ILE A 59 6.79 -3.92 8.50
CA ILE A 59 6.78 -3.03 9.68
C ILE A 59 6.46 -1.57 9.29
N LEU A 60 7.14 -1.04 8.27
CA LEU A 60 6.91 0.32 7.78
C LEU A 60 5.49 0.49 7.21
N GLY A 61 4.97 -0.54 6.53
CA GLY A 61 3.58 -0.59 6.06
C GLY A 61 2.58 -0.61 7.20
N ASP A 62 2.79 -1.50 8.17
CA ASP A 62 1.94 -1.66 9.36
C ASP A 62 1.91 -0.37 10.18
N LEU A 63 3.04 0.33 10.33
CA LEU A 63 3.09 1.65 10.97
C LEU A 63 2.30 2.70 10.19
N LEU A 64 2.39 2.70 8.86
CA LEU A 64 1.63 3.62 8.02
C LEU A 64 0.12 3.34 8.15
N GLU A 65 -0.28 2.07 8.03
CA GLU A 65 -1.67 1.65 8.17
C GLU A 65 -2.22 1.90 9.56
N TYR A 66 -1.44 1.68 10.62
CA TYR A 66 -1.85 2.00 12.00
C TYR A 66 -2.25 3.48 12.13
N ILE A 67 -1.46 4.39 11.54
CA ILE A 67 -1.78 5.83 11.55
C ILE A 67 -3.12 6.09 10.83
N LEU A 68 -3.32 5.45 9.68
CA LEU A 68 -4.47 5.68 8.81
C LEU A 68 -5.76 5.06 9.36
N THR A 69 -5.71 3.77 9.63
CA THR A 69 -6.87 2.95 10.00
C THR A 69 -7.21 3.07 11.49
N GLY A 70 -6.26 3.48 12.32
CA GLY A 70 -6.49 3.80 13.73
C GLY A 70 -6.87 5.26 13.92
N ARG A 71 -5.85 6.14 13.94
CA ARG A 71 -6.02 7.54 14.36
C ARG A 71 -6.71 8.41 13.32
N ALA A 72 -6.41 8.24 12.04
CA ALA A 72 -7.04 9.05 10.99
C ALA A 72 -8.48 8.59 10.71
N TYR A 73 -8.79 7.30 10.84
CA TYR A 73 -10.17 6.82 10.81
C TYR A 73 -11.01 7.40 11.96
N TYR A 74 -10.46 7.49 13.18
CA TYR A 74 -11.13 8.20 14.28
C TYR A 74 -11.41 9.69 13.98
N PHE A 75 -10.60 10.34 13.13
CA PHE A 75 -10.93 11.66 12.61
C PHE A 75 -12.11 11.59 11.63
N ALA A 76 -12.14 10.59 10.75
CA ALA A 76 -13.19 10.39 9.76
C ALA A 76 -14.58 10.15 10.38
N THR A 77 -14.65 9.47 11.53
CA THR A 77 -15.91 9.17 12.23
C THR A 77 -16.60 10.38 12.85
N LYS A 78 -16.01 11.58 12.76
CA LYS A 78 -16.58 12.82 13.30
C LYS A 78 -17.73 13.41 12.45
N GLY A 79 -17.92 12.92 11.22
CA GLY A 79 -19.02 13.34 10.35
C GLY A 79 -18.72 13.14 8.87
N GLU A 80 -19.70 13.40 8.02
CA GLU A 80 -19.61 13.16 6.56
C GLU A 80 -18.50 13.98 5.89
N ASP A 81 -18.36 15.26 6.23
CA ASP A 81 -17.28 16.11 5.69
C ASP A 81 -15.87 15.61 6.08
N TYR A 82 -15.76 15.08 7.30
CA TYR A 82 -14.53 14.46 7.81
C TYR A 82 -14.23 13.16 7.06
N MET A 83 -15.25 12.35 6.79
CA MET A 83 -15.14 11.13 5.98
C MET A 83 -14.73 11.45 4.54
N LYS A 84 -15.37 12.42 3.89
CA LYS A 84 -14.99 12.90 2.54
C LYS A 84 -13.53 13.33 2.50
N THR A 85 -13.11 14.13 3.48
CA THR A 85 -11.71 14.57 3.62
C THR A 85 -10.77 13.39 3.82
N PHE A 86 -11.15 12.41 4.64
CA PHE A 86 -10.35 11.21 4.89
C PHE A 86 -10.19 10.34 3.64
N VAL A 87 -11.27 10.07 2.91
CA VAL A 87 -11.24 9.31 1.65
C VAL A 87 -10.37 10.03 0.61
N LYS A 88 -10.51 11.35 0.48
CA LYS A 88 -9.66 12.17 -0.41
C LYS A 88 -8.18 12.07 -0.01
N MET A 89 -7.87 12.12 1.29
CA MET A 89 -6.51 11.94 1.81
C MET A 89 -5.95 10.54 1.51
N LEU A 90 -6.74 9.47 1.69
CA LEU A 90 -6.33 8.10 1.36
C LEU A 90 -5.99 7.97 -0.12
N MET A 91 -6.83 8.50 -1.01
CA MET A 91 -6.59 8.47 -2.46
C MET A 91 -5.31 9.21 -2.85
N TYR A 92 -5.05 10.39 -2.28
CA TYR A 92 -3.79 11.10 -2.52
C TYR A 92 -2.59 10.33 -1.96
N LEU A 93 -2.74 9.68 -0.82
CA LEU A 93 -1.68 8.85 -0.26
C LEU A 93 -1.38 7.64 -1.15
N CYS A 94 -2.40 6.99 -1.71
CA CYS A 94 -2.24 5.96 -2.73
C CYS A 94 -1.44 6.50 -3.93
N ASN A 95 -1.75 7.71 -4.43
CA ASN A 95 -0.96 8.34 -5.48
C ASN A 95 0.50 8.59 -5.06
N LEU A 96 0.74 9.06 -3.82
CA LEU A 96 2.09 9.24 -3.30
C LEU A 96 2.88 7.92 -3.24
N LEU A 97 2.24 6.83 -2.80
CA LEU A 97 2.85 5.50 -2.72
C LEU A 97 3.16 4.96 -4.12
N LEU A 98 2.27 5.18 -5.10
CA LEU A 98 2.50 4.83 -6.51
C LEU A 98 3.70 5.60 -7.09
N VAL A 99 3.75 6.91 -6.85
CA VAL A 99 4.85 7.75 -7.35
C VAL A 99 6.15 7.42 -6.65
N MET A 100 6.12 7.12 -5.34
CA MET A 100 7.29 6.67 -4.59
C MET A 100 7.90 5.42 -5.23
N GLU A 101 7.08 4.46 -5.65
CA GLU A 101 7.56 3.22 -6.28
C GLU A 101 8.11 3.41 -7.70
N ASN A 102 7.97 4.60 -8.30
CA ASN A 102 8.60 4.90 -9.59
C ASN A 102 10.14 4.93 -9.51
N ILE A 103 10.75 4.93 -8.31
CA ILE A 103 12.20 4.67 -8.16
C ILE A 103 12.61 3.30 -8.71
N SER A 104 11.67 2.37 -8.89
CA SER A 104 11.93 1.10 -9.57
C SER A 104 12.27 1.29 -11.06
N VAL A 105 11.93 2.44 -11.63
CA VAL A 105 12.14 2.80 -13.05
C VAL A 105 13.09 3.99 -13.20
N LEU A 106 13.02 4.97 -12.28
CA LEU A 106 13.81 6.20 -12.29
C LEU A 106 15.14 6.00 -11.54
N SER A 107 16.16 5.53 -12.25
CA SER A 107 17.47 5.19 -11.68
C SER A 107 18.17 6.35 -10.96
N ARG A 108 18.08 7.58 -11.48
CA ARG A 108 18.65 8.77 -10.83
C ARG A 108 17.99 9.04 -9.47
N LEU A 109 16.66 9.10 -9.43
CA LEU A 109 15.91 9.29 -8.19
C LEU A 109 16.16 8.16 -7.20
N ARG A 110 16.26 6.92 -7.69
CA ARG A 110 16.64 5.76 -6.87
C ARG A 110 18.00 5.97 -6.22
N LYS A 111 19.02 6.36 -6.98
CA LYS A 111 20.35 6.65 -6.44
C LYS A 111 20.30 7.73 -5.36
N ASP A 112 19.59 8.83 -5.62
CA ASP A 112 19.44 9.93 -4.65
C ASP A 112 18.78 9.47 -3.35
N LEU A 113 17.72 8.66 -3.43
CA LEU A 113 17.08 8.08 -2.26
C LEU A 113 18.02 7.17 -1.47
N LEU A 114 18.74 6.28 -2.15
CA LEU A 114 19.66 5.34 -1.50
C LEU A 114 20.79 6.08 -0.78
N MET A 115 21.36 7.12 -1.41
CA MET A 115 22.37 7.98 -0.77
C MET A 115 21.78 8.71 0.44
N ALA A 116 20.57 9.25 0.33
CA ALA A 116 19.91 9.94 1.43
C ALA A 116 19.63 9.01 2.63
N LEU A 117 19.19 7.77 2.37
CA LEU A 117 18.96 6.75 3.40
C LEU A 117 20.27 6.37 4.10
N GLU A 118 21.34 6.12 3.34
CA GLU A 118 22.66 5.80 3.89
C GLU A 118 23.20 6.94 4.76
N ASN A 119 23.11 8.19 4.29
CA ASN A 119 23.61 9.35 5.03
C ASN A 119 22.80 9.65 6.30
N SER A 120 21.49 9.38 6.28
CA SER A 120 20.60 9.75 7.39
C SER A 120 20.50 8.67 8.46
N ILE A 121 20.55 7.40 8.08
CA ILE A 121 20.31 6.25 8.97
C ILE A 121 21.59 5.43 9.17
N GLY A 122 22.46 5.36 8.16
CA GLY A 122 23.61 4.46 8.18
C GLY A 122 23.26 3.07 7.66
N LYS A 123 24.11 2.56 6.78
CA LYS A 123 23.94 1.26 6.10
C LYS A 123 23.86 0.06 7.05
N GLN A 124 24.56 0.12 8.18
CA GLN A 124 24.55 -0.91 9.23
C GLN A 124 23.20 -1.04 9.93
N LEU A 125 22.43 0.06 10.03
CA LEU A 125 21.06 0.04 10.57
C LEU A 125 20.03 -0.29 9.49
N LEU A 126 20.41 -0.23 8.21
CA LEU A 126 19.56 -0.61 7.08
C LEU A 126 19.67 -2.09 6.71
N PHE A 127 20.75 -2.78 7.07
CA PHE A 127 20.98 -4.17 6.67
C PHE A 127 21.73 -4.97 7.75
N GLU A 128 21.09 -6.00 8.29
CA GLU A 128 21.71 -6.95 9.22
C GLU A 128 22.79 -7.83 8.57
N LYS A 129 22.69 -8.09 7.25
CA LYS A 129 23.57 -9.03 6.54
C LYS A 129 24.52 -8.30 5.59
N ASN A 130 25.82 -8.63 5.66
CA ASN A 130 26.85 -8.10 4.77
C ASN A 130 26.56 -8.35 3.27
N GLN A 131 25.87 -9.45 2.93
CA GLN A 131 25.47 -9.71 1.55
C GLN A 131 24.46 -8.66 1.03
N ASP A 132 23.48 -8.28 1.85
CA ASP A 132 22.48 -7.28 1.47
C ASP A 132 23.10 -5.88 1.40
N GLN A 133 24.07 -5.61 2.28
CA GLN A 133 24.92 -4.43 2.22
C GLN A 133 25.71 -4.29 0.91
N ASN A 134 26.28 -5.38 0.39
CA ASN A 134 26.99 -5.34 -0.90
C ASN A 134 26.03 -5.12 -2.07
N LYS A 135 24.88 -5.81 -2.06
CA LYS A 135 23.83 -5.60 -3.06
C LYS A 135 23.27 -4.18 -3.05
N PHE A 136 23.20 -3.53 -1.90
CA PHE A 136 22.83 -2.12 -1.79
C PHE A 136 23.82 -1.19 -2.51
N GLU A 137 25.13 -1.47 -2.44
CA GLU A 137 26.14 -0.72 -3.21
C GLU A 137 26.00 -0.89 -4.71
N GLU A 138 25.74 -2.11 -5.15
CA GLU A 138 25.48 -2.42 -6.56
C GLU A 138 24.21 -1.71 -7.05
N LEU A 139 23.14 -1.75 -6.25
CA LEU A 139 21.86 -1.12 -6.55
C LEU A 139 21.98 0.41 -6.72
N LYS A 140 22.87 1.09 -5.98
CA LYS A 140 23.17 2.52 -6.16
C LYS A 140 23.72 2.86 -7.56
N LYS A 141 24.37 1.88 -8.22
CA LYS A 141 24.99 2.04 -9.54
C LYS A 141 24.15 1.46 -10.68
N TYR A 142 23.18 0.60 -10.35
CA TYR A 142 22.32 -0.03 -11.33
C TYR A 142 21.40 1.00 -12.02
N GLU A 143 21.42 1.04 -13.35
CA GLU A 143 20.62 2.00 -14.14
C GLU A 143 19.32 1.41 -14.73
N GLY A 144 19.17 0.09 -14.71
CA GLY A 144 18.01 -0.61 -15.27
C GLY A 144 16.76 -0.55 -14.40
N PHE A 145 15.74 -1.32 -14.80
CA PHE A 145 14.44 -1.33 -14.12
C PHE A 145 14.35 -2.49 -13.12
N ILE A 146 13.68 -2.26 -11.99
CA ILE A 146 13.40 -3.26 -10.96
C ILE A 146 11.92 -3.63 -11.06
N ILE A 147 11.58 -4.27 -12.17
CA ILE A 147 10.21 -4.69 -12.51
C ILE A 147 10.23 -6.13 -13.01
N PRO A 148 9.11 -6.88 -12.92
CA PRO A 148 9.08 -8.28 -13.35
C PRO A 148 9.49 -8.54 -14.81
N ALA A 149 9.33 -7.53 -15.69
CA ALA A 149 9.71 -7.61 -17.09
C ALA A 149 11.23 -7.50 -17.34
N ASP A 150 12.00 -6.98 -16.38
CA ASP A 150 13.45 -6.82 -16.48
C ASP A 150 14.15 -7.92 -15.65
N LYS A 151 14.77 -8.89 -16.34
CA LYS A 151 15.44 -10.02 -15.69
C LYS A 151 16.65 -9.59 -14.87
N MET A 152 17.36 -8.53 -15.27
CA MET A 152 18.55 -8.06 -14.55
C MET A 152 18.17 -7.38 -13.23
N GLY A 153 17.04 -6.67 -13.21
CA GLY A 153 16.53 -6.02 -11.99
C GLY A 153 16.12 -7.00 -10.88
N LYS A 154 15.83 -8.26 -11.24
CA LYS A 154 15.39 -9.30 -10.30
C LYS A 154 16.41 -9.58 -9.20
N ASP A 155 17.70 -9.43 -9.49
CA ASP A 155 18.75 -9.68 -8.49
C ASP A 155 18.76 -8.65 -7.35
N TYR A 156 18.20 -7.46 -7.61
CA TYR A 156 18.09 -6.36 -6.65
C TYR A 156 16.73 -6.29 -5.98
N GLU A 157 15.71 -6.98 -6.49
CA GLU A 157 14.34 -6.92 -5.99
C GLU A 157 14.26 -7.17 -4.48
N ARG A 158 15.05 -8.12 -3.97
CA ARG A 158 15.11 -8.44 -2.54
C ARG A 158 15.55 -7.27 -1.66
N VAL A 159 16.59 -6.56 -2.06
CA VAL A 159 17.13 -5.41 -1.29
C VAL A 159 16.24 -4.20 -1.49
N PHE A 160 15.75 -4.01 -2.71
CA PHE A 160 14.84 -2.94 -3.04
C PHE A 160 13.52 -3.02 -2.24
N ASP A 161 12.96 -4.22 -2.09
CA ASP A 161 11.72 -4.46 -1.35
C ASP A 161 11.79 -4.02 0.12
N THR A 162 12.97 -4.07 0.76
CA THR A 162 13.12 -3.70 2.18
C THR A 162 13.23 -2.19 2.43
N LEU A 163 13.29 -1.37 1.38
CA LEU A 163 13.52 0.08 1.50
C LEU A 163 12.24 0.90 1.59
N LEU A 164 11.12 0.34 1.15
CA LEU A 164 9.84 1.03 1.07
C LEU A 164 8.84 0.48 2.10
N PRO A 165 7.80 1.23 2.48
CA PRO A 165 6.77 0.81 3.43
C PRO A 165 5.87 -0.37 3.03
N LYS A 166 6.34 -1.35 2.24
CA LYS A 166 5.58 -2.25 1.35
C LYS A 166 5.54 -1.64 -0.04
N ARG A 167 5.87 -2.45 -1.05
CA ARG A 167 5.75 -2.06 -2.46
C ARG A 167 4.28 -1.74 -2.76
N VAL A 168 3.94 -1.60 -4.03
CA VAL A 168 2.58 -1.22 -4.45
C VAL A 168 1.41 -1.98 -3.81
N GLY A 169 1.62 -3.15 -3.18
CA GLY A 169 0.60 -3.96 -2.51
C GLY A 169 -0.24 -3.23 -1.45
N ILE A 170 0.33 -2.26 -0.72
CA ILE A 170 -0.44 -1.45 0.25
C ILE A 170 -1.52 -0.58 -0.44
N VAL A 171 -1.34 -0.25 -1.72
CA VAL A 171 -2.27 0.62 -2.46
C VAL A 171 -3.63 -0.07 -2.68
N PRO A 172 -3.71 -1.29 -3.25
CA PRO A 172 -4.95 -2.06 -3.28
C PRO A 172 -5.62 -2.21 -1.91
N GLU A 173 -4.85 -2.49 -0.85
CA GLU A 173 -5.39 -2.66 0.50
C GLU A 173 -6.07 -1.38 1.02
N LEU A 174 -5.40 -0.22 0.89
CA LEU A 174 -5.98 1.07 1.26
C LEU A 174 -7.18 1.47 0.39
N LEU A 175 -7.18 1.10 -0.90
CA LEU A 175 -8.30 1.38 -1.80
C LEU A 175 -9.52 0.50 -1.50
N VAL A 176 -9.30 -0.78 -1.20
CA VAL A 176 -10.35 -1.69 -0.70
C VAL A 176 -10.91 -1.13 0.60
N TYR A 177 -10.04 -0.82 1.58
CA TYR A 177 -10.45 -0.23 2.85
C TYR A 177 -11.31 1.04 2.65
N SER A 178 -10.83 1.97 1.81
CA SER A 178 -11.53 3.20 1.45
C SER A 178 -12.91 2.93 0.83
N TYR A 179 -13.02 1.94 -0.05
CA TYR A 179 -14.30 1.55 -0.65
C TYR A 179 -15.30 1.04 0.40
N PHE A 180 -14.88 0.13 1.28
CA PHE A 180 -15.76 -0.46 2.29
C PHE A 180 -16.28 0.59 3.29
N ILE A 181 -15.43 1.50 3.76
CA ILE A 181 -15.86 2.55 4.71
C ILE A 181 -16.82 3.54 4.06
N ARG A 182 -16.55 3.98 2.81
CA ARG A 182 -17.37 5.04 2.17
C ARG A 182 -18.70 4.52 1.64
N LYS A 183 -18.75 3.24 1.24
CA LYS A 183 -19.99 2.56 0.85
C LYS A 183 -20.75 1.95 2.04
N ASN A 184 -20.21 2.07 3.26
CA ASN A 184 -20.85 1.65 4.51
C ASN A 184 -21.24 0.16 4.54
N TYR A 185 -20.37 -0.72 4.03
CA TYR A 185 -20.59 -2.17 4.02
C TYR A 185 -20.55 -2.82 5.42
N GLY A 186 -20.04 -2.10 6.41
CA GLY A 186 -19.87 -2.58 7.77
C GLY A 186 -18.65 -1.96 8.45
N TYR A 187 -18.30 -2.48 9.61
CA TYR A 187 -17.08 -2.11 10.32
C TYR A 187 -15.93 -2.97 9.81
N ILE A 188 -14.91 -2.32 9.22
CA ILE A 188 -13.74 -3.01 8.66
C ILE A 188 -12.56 -2.91 9.64
N ILE A 189 -11.99 -4.06 9.98
CA ILE A 189 -10.88 -4.21 10.92
C ILE A 189 -9.64 -4.67 10.14
N PRO A 190 -8.59 -3.83 10.01
CA PRO A 190 -7.30 -4.26 9.50
C PRO A 190 -6.66 -5.26 10.46
N LEU A 191 -6.33 -6.44 9.95
CA LEU A 191 -5.74 -7.52 10.74
C LEU A 191 -4.22 -7.56 10.67
N LEU A 192 -3.59 -6.72 9.86
CA LEU A 192 -2.13 -6.64 9.74
C LEU A 192 -1.44 -6.35 11.09
N THR A 193 -2.04 -5.50 11.93
CA THR A 193 -1.57 -5.21 13.30
C THR A 193 -2.02 -6.23 14.34
N HIS A 194 -2.88 -7.18 13.96
CA HIS A 194 -3.55 -8.10 14.89
C HIS A 194 -3.65 -9.53 14.32
N GLN A 195 -2.57 -10.01 13.69
CA GLN A 195 -2.53 -11.29 12.96
C GLN A 195 -2.90 -12.53 13.78
N ARG A 196 -2.98 -12.42 15.12
CA ARG A 196 -3.25 -13.52 16.05
C ARG A 196 -4.59 -13.45 16.78
N ILE A 197 -5.51 -12.54 16.43
CA ILE A 197 -6.80 -12.39 17.14
C ILE A 197 -7.53 -13.72 17.32
N LEU A 198 -7.45 -14.60 16.32
CA LEU A 198 -8.22 -15.85 16.29
C LEU A 198 -7.35 -17.11 16.48
N GLY A 199 -6.02 -16.92 16.60
CA GLY A 199 -5.05 -18.01 16.63
C GLY A 199 -4.80 -18.61 18.01
N MET A 200 -5.03 -17.86 19.10
CA MET A 200 -4.62 -18.16 20.49
C MET A 200 -3.21 -18.79 20.63
N LYS A 201 -3.06 -20.09 20.35
CA LYS A 201 -1.80 -20.87 20.41
C LYS A 201 -1.27 -21.36 19.05
N SER A 202 -2.09 -21.35 18.01
CA SER A 202 -1.72 -21.75 16.64
C SER A 202 -1.39 -20.54 15.77
N SER A 203 -0.37 -20.67 14.91
CA SER A 203 -0.02 -19.66 13.90
C SER A 203 -0.98 -19.74 12.72
N ILE A 204 -2.20 -19.26 12.89
CA ILE A 204 -3.13 -19.08 11.79
C ILE A 204 -2.82 -17.73 11.15
N ILE A 205 -2.58 -17.72 9.84
CA ILE A 205 -2.39 -16.47 9.08
C ILE A 205 -3.78 -15.91 8.81
N ALA A 206 -4.01 -14.68 9.27
CA ALA A 206 -5.29 -14.02 9.09
C ALA A 206 -5.36 -13.33 7.72
N PRO A 207 -6.58 -13.12 7.17
CA PRO A 207 -6.77 -12.29 5.97
C PRO A 207 -6.41 -10.83 6.26
N ASP A 208 -6.28 -9.99 5.23
CA ASP A 208 -5.93 -8.57 5.40
C ASP A 208 -6.94 -7.80 6.27
N PHE A 209 -8.24 -8.08 6.12
CA PHE A 209 -9.31 -7.45 6.90
C PHE A 209 -10.35 -8.44 7.44
N LEU A 210 -11.03 -8.05 8.52
CA LEU A 210 -12.38 -8.55 8.85
C LEU A 210 -13.41 -7.48 8.54
N LEU A 211 -14.51 -7.90 7.93
CA LEU A 211 -15.71 -7.11 7.78
C LEU A 211 -16.76 -7.61 8.78
N LEU A 212 -17.17 -6.74 9.71
CA LEU A 212 -18.27 -6.98 10.62
C LEU A 212 -19.51 -6.27 10.07
N ARG A 213 -20.49 -7.05 9.62
CA ARG A 213 -21.71 -6.53 8.99
C ARG A 213 -22.80 -6.31 10.03
N ARG A 214 -23.79 -5.49 9.68
CA ARG A 214 -24.89 -5.10 10.58
C ARG A 214 -25.70 -6.28 11.11
N LYS A 215 -25.85 -7.35 10.32
CA LYS A 215 -26.59 -8.56 10.69
C LYS A 215 -25.78 -9.54 11.57
N GLY A 216 -24.57 -9.17 11.99
CA GLY A 216 -23.68 -10.01 12.80
C GLY A 216 -22.78 -10.94 11.98
N GLU A 217 -22.90 -10.92 10.65
CA GLU A 217 -22.01 -11.69 9.76
C GLU A 217 -20.59 -11.14 9.87
N VAL A 218 -19.62 -12.04 10.02
CA VAL A 218 -18.19 -11.73 9.97
C VAL A 218 -17.61 -12.41 8.75
N VAL A 219 -16.94 -11.63 7.90
CA VAL A 219 -16.31 -12.12 6.67
C VAL A 219 -14.85 -11.66 6.65
N GLY A 220 -13.93 -12.57 6.39
CA GLY A 220 -12.54 -12.23 6.11
C GLY A 220 -12.39 -11.72 4.68
N LEU A 221 -11.63 -10.65 4.48
CA LEU A 221 -11.31 -10.09 3.17
C LEU A 221 -9.81 -10.23 2.92
N GLU A 222 -9.45 -11.04 1.95
CA GLU A 222 -8.08 -11.14 1.44
C GLU A 222 -7.94 -10.27 0.19
N VAL A 223 -6.96 -9.36 0.18
CA VAL A 223 -6.73 -8.47 -0.95
C VAL A 223 -5.76 -9.10 -1.95
N GLY A 224 -6.30 -9.39 -3.13
CA GLY A 224 -5.56 -9.91 -4.28
C GLY A 224 -5.24 -11.41 -4.19
N ALA A 225 -5.31 -12.07 -5.34
CA ALA A 225 -5.07 -13.51 -5.46
C ALA A 225 -3.58 -13.91 -5.55
N GLY A 226 -2.65 -12.94 -5.58
CA GLY A 226 -1.22 -13.19 -5.77
C GLY A 226 -0.79 -13.27 -7.25
N PRO A 227 0.49 -12.97 -7.57
CA PRO A 227 0.92 -12.67 -8.94
C PRO A 227 1.18 -13.91 -9.82
N THR A 228 1.08 -15.11 -9.26
CA THR A 228 1.35 -16.37 -9.96
C THR A 228 0.40 -17.45 -9.48
N ARG A 229 0.11 -18.46 -10.31
CA ARG A 229 -0.69 -19.63 -9.90
C ARG A 229 -0.18 -20.29 -8.62
N LYS A 230 1.15 -20.32 -8.42
CA LYS A 230 1.76 -20.88 -7.20
C LYS A 230 1.46 -20.01 -5.97
N ALA A 231 1.54 -18.69 -6.12
CA ALA A 231 1.21 -17.75 -5.05
C ALA A 231 -0.28 -17.79 -4.72
N GLU A 232 -1.13 -17.90 -5.74
CA GLU A 232 -2.58 -18.06 -5.61
C GLU A 232 -2.95 -19.33 -4.86
N PHE A 233 -2.40 -20.47 -5.26
CA PHE A 233 -2.63 -21.73 -4.55
C PHE A 233 -2.18 -21.66 -3.08
N LYS A 234 -1.03 -21.02 -2.82
CA LYS A 234 -0.54 -20.82 -1.45
C LYS A 234 -1.50 -19.95 -0.64
N LYS A 235 -1.97 -18.84 -1.21
CA LYS A 235 -2.97 -17.97 -0.56
C LYS A 235 -4.26 -18.74 -0.29
N GLN A 236 -4.84 -19.41 -1.29
CA GLN A 236 -6.06 -20.20 -1.13
C GLN A 236 -5.96 -21.22 0.01
N ARG A 237 -4.82 -21.91 0.13
CA ARG A 237 -4.56 -22.82 1.25
C ARG A 237 -4.55 -22.08 2.60
N GLN A 238 -3.90 -20.92 2.70
CA GLN A 238 -3.90 -20.11 3.92
C GLN A 238 -5.32 -19.66 4.30
N LEU A 239 -6.13 -19.24 3.32
CA LEU A 239 -7.51 -18.82 3.56
C LEU A 239 -8.40 -20.00 4.00
N ALA A 240 -8.19 -21.19 3.44
CA ALA A 240 -8.89 -22.40 3.83
C ALA A 240 -8.51 -22.86 5.24
N GLU A 241 -7.22 -22.78 5.60
CA GLU A 241 -6.73 -23.05 6.95
C GLU A 241 -7.36 -22.07 7.97
N PHE A 242 -7.37 -20.76 7.66
CA PHE A 242 -8.03 -19.76 8.49
C PHE A 242 -9.53 -20.01 8.65
N SER A 243 -10.24 -20.23 7.54
CA SER A 243 -11.70 -20.44 7.57
C SER A 243 -12.07 -21.68 8.35
N SER A 244 -11.32 -22.78 8.16
CA SER A 244 -11.56 -24.04 8.88
C SER A 244 -11.33 -23.91 10.39
N ALA A 245 -10.33 -23.13 10.79
CA ALA A 245 -9.98 -22.96 12.19
C ALA A 245 -10.85 -21.95 12.94
N THR A 246 -11.41 -20.96 12.23
CA THR A 246 -12.14 -19.84 12.85
C THR A 246 -13.64 -19.87 12.57
N SER A 247 -14.09 -20.69 11.62
CA SER A 247 -15.45 -20.67 11.05
C SER A 247 -15.84 -19.34 10.38
N ILE A 248 -14.89 -18.42 10.17
CA ILE A 248 -15.10 -17.17 9.46
C ILE A 248 -14.84 -17.40 7.97
N PRO A 249 -15.84 -17.22 7.08
CA PRO A 249 -15.63 -17.34 5.65
C PRO A 249 -14.69 -16.24 5.16
N VAL A 250 -13.78 -16.58 4.24
CA VAL A 250 -12.89 -15.62 3.60
C VAL A 250 -13.21 -15.49 2.12
N ILE A 251 -13.28 -14.27 1.62
CA ILE A 251 -13.41 -13.95 0.20
C ILE A 251 -12.20 -13.17 -0.28
N VAL A 252 -11.86 -13.35 -1.57
CA VAL A 252 -10.80 -12.58 -2.21
C VAL A 252 -11.42 -11.36 -2.88
N VAL A 253 -10.93 -10.19 -2.52
CA VAL A 253 -11.33 -8.90 -3.10
C VAL A 253 -10.13 -8.24 -3.78
N GLY A 254 -10.36 -7.24 -4.62
CA GLY A 254 -9.28 -6.45 -5.20
C GLY A 254 -9.79 -5.25 -5.99
N ILE A 255 -8.86 -4.51 -6.60
CA ILE A 255 -9.18 -3.31 -7.40
C ILE A 255 -9.01 -3.61 -8.89
N GLY A 256 -9.92 -3.10 -9.72
CA GLY A 256 -9.96 -3.33 -11.16
C GLY A 256 -10.71 -4.63 -11.48
N SER A 257 -10.01 -5.59 -12.10
CA SER A 257 -10.54 -6.92 -12.39
C SER A 257 -9.52 -8.00 -12.03
N PRO A 258 -9.94 -9.26 -11.85
CA PRO A 258 -9.01 -10.39 -11.67
C PRO A 258 -8.00 -10.52 -12.80
N GLU A 259 -8.39 -10.25 -14.05
CA GLU A 259 -7.55 -10.34 -15.24
C GLU A 259 -6.61 -9.14 -15.39
N GLN A 260 -7.04 -7.97 -14.92
CA GLN A 260 -6.29 -6.72 -14.99
C GLN A 260 -6.38 -5.96 -13.67
N PRO A 261 -5.67 -6.43 -12.63
CA PRO A 261 -5.71 -5.80 -11.32
C PRO A 261 -5.08 -4.42 -11.37
N GLN A 262 -5.73 -3.48 -10.70
CA GLN A 262 -5.19 -2.15 -10.42
C GLN A 262 -4.30 -2.19 -9.17
N PRO A 263 -3.34 -1.26 -9.05
CA PRO A 263 -3.03 -0.15 -9.97
C PRO A 263 -2.26 -0.61 -11.23
N TYR A 264 -2.24 0.23 -12.27
CA TYR A 264 -1.61 -0.10 -13.56
C TYR A 264 -0.24 0.58 -13.73
N ARG A 265 0.65 -0.05 -14.52
CA ARG A 265 1.85 0.60 -15.06
C ARG A 265 1.60 1.06 -16.50
N CYS A 266 2.16 2.21 -16.84
CA CYS A 266 2.14 2.73 -18.21
C CYS A 266 2.88 1.76 -19.16
N GLY A 267 2.25 1.42 -20.29
CA GLY A 267 2.82 0.52 -21.29
C GLY A 267 4.17 0.98 -21.85
N LYS A 268 4.38 2.30 -21.93
CA LYS A 268 5.58 2.93 -22.52
C LYS A 268 6.67 3.23 -21.49
N CYS A 269 6.40 4.07 -20.49
CA CYS A 269 7.43 4.47 -19.51
C CYS A 269 7.56 3.52 -18.31
N LYS A 270 6.67 2.53 -18.17
CA LYS A 270 6.62 1.57 -17.03
C LYS A 270 6.39 2.17 -15.64
N MET A 271 6.28 3.48 -15.49
CA MET A 271 5.87 4.13 -14.23
C MET A 271 4.41 3.80 -13.90
N TRP A 272 4.06 3.85 -12.62
CA TRP A 272 2.70 3.66 -12.16
C TRP A 272 1.77 4.79 -12.65
N ILE A 273 0.53 4.43 -12.92
CA ILE A 273 -0.55 5.34 -13.29
C ILE A 273 -1.30 5.71 -12.01
N THR A 274 -1.43 7.01 -11.77
CA THR A 274 -2.11 7.63 -10.64
C THR A 274 -3.58 7.91 -10.94
N TYR A 275 -4.38 8.08 -9.90
CA TYR A 275 -5.77 8.53 -10.00
C TYR A 275 -5.84 10.04 -10.19
N CYS A 276 -6.68 10.52 -11.12
CA CYS A 276 -6.84 11.94 -11.40
C CYS A 276 -7.75 12.63 -10.37
N GLU A 277 -7.70 13.96 -10.30
CA GLU A 277 -8.49 14.74 -9.33
C GLU A 277 -10.00 14.44 -9.42
N LYS A 278 -10.54 14.31 -10.63
CA LYS A 278 -11.97 14.00 -10.81
C LYS A 278 -12.34 12.63 -10.24
N ALA A 279 -11.48 11.62 -10.37
CA ALA A 279 -11.70 10.30 -9.79
C ALA A 279 -11.60 10.34 -8.26
N ILE A 280 -10.67 11.12 -7.71
CA ILE A 280 -10.54 11.34 -6.27
C ILE A 280 -11.79 12.02 -5.71
N GLU A 281 -12.28 13.06 -6.37
CA GLU A 281 -13.53 13.75 -6.04
C GLU A 281 -14.71 12.78 -6.07
N LEU A 282 -14.89 12.05 -7.18
CA LEU A 282 -15.93 11.04 -7.36
C LEU A 282 -15.95 10.03 -6.22
N CYS A 283 -14.79 9.47 -5.85
CA CYS A 283 -14.70 8.50 -4.76
C CYS A 283 -14.97 9.15 -3.39
N SER A 284 -14.42 10.33 -3.13
CA SER A 284 -14.59 11.04 -1.85
C SER A 284 -16.02 11.49 -1.59
N GLU A 285 -16.76 11.80 -2.66
CA GLU A 285 -18.18 12.15 -2.62
C GLU A 285 -19.08 10.92 -2.68
N ASN A 286 -18.50 9.73 -2.77
CA ASN A 286 -19.21 8.46 -2.86
C ASN A 286 -20.14 8.35 -4.09
N MET A 287 -19.83 9.07 -5.17
CA MET A 287 -20.68 9.25 -6.35
C MET A 287 -20.39 8.26 -7.50
N ASP A 288 -19.36 7.43 -7.36
CA ASP A 288 -19.07 6.35 -8.30
C ASP A 288 -20.14 5.25 -8.23
N ARG A 289 -20.45 4.67 -9.40
CA ARG A 289 -21.41 3.57 -9.53
C ARG A 289 -20.74 2.22 -9.23
N PRO A 290 -21.49 1.19 -8.79
CA PRO A 290 -20.97 -0.18 -8.69
C PRO A 290 -20.31 -0.62 -10.00
N GLY A 291 -19.08 -1.13 -9.92
CA GLY A 291 -18.30 -1.58 -11.07
C GLY A 291 -17.73 -0.46 -11.97
N GLN A 292 -17.93 0.82 -11.64
CA GLN A 292 -17.34 1.92 -12.41
C GLN A 292 -15.83 1.95 -12.22
N ASP A 293 -15.09 1.53 -13.24
CA ASP A 293 -13.62 1.45 -13.24
C ASP A 293 -12.95 2.64 -13.96
N HIS A 294 -13.73 3.49 -14.62
CA HIS A 294 -13.23 4.71 -15.24
C HIS A 294 -14.27 5.83 -15.37
N ILE A 295 -13.74 7.02 -15.67
CA ILE A 295 -14.45 8.21 -16.15
C ILE A 295 -14.07 8.40 -17.62
N ASP A 296 -15.04 8.53 -18.51
CA ASP A 296 -14.80 8.99 -19.88
C ASP A 296 -14.40 10.47 -19.87
N CYS A 297 -13.19 10.77 -20.33
CA CYS A 297 -12.65 12.13 -20.34
C CYS A 297 -13.19 12.98 -21.50
N SER A 298 -13.95 12.43 -22.44
CA SER A 298 -14.43 13.14 -23.64
C SER A 298 -15.16 14.44 -23.31
N ASN A 299 -15.98 14.41 -22.24
CA ASN A 299 -16.77 15.55 -21.75
C ASN A 299 -16.30 16.04 -20.37
N CYS A 300 -15.07 15.73 -19.96
CA CYS A 300 -14.57 16.12 -18.65
C CYS A 300 -14.10 17.58 -18.67
N GLU A 301 -14.61 18.40 -17.76
CA GLU A 301 -14.23 19.82 -17.56
C GLU A 301 -12.72 20.03 -17.35
N ARG A 302 -12.00 18.97 -16.96
CA ARG A 302 -10.56 18.98 -16.69
C ARG A 302 -9.72 18.41 -17.84
N ARG A 303 -10.31 18.01 -18.96
CA ARG A 303 -9.64 17.24 -20.03
C ARG A 303 -8.32 17.88 -20.47
N ASP A 304 -8.35 19.18 -20.76
CA ASP A 304 -7.22 19.87 -21.39
C ASP A 304 -6.02 20.02 -20.46
N PHE A 305 -6.24 20.15 -19.15
CA PHE A 305 -5.19 20.38 -18.15
C PHE A 305 -4.96 19.21 -17.19
N CYS A 306 -5.65 18.07 -17.37
CA CYS A 306 -5.47 16.89 -16.53
C CYS A 306 -4.18 16.15 -16.90
N GLU A 307 -3.12 16.35 -16.11
CA GLU A 307 -1.84 15.64 -16.27
C GLU A 307 -1.94 14.12 -16.06
N ASN A 308 -2.98 13.68 -15.37
CA ASN A 308 -3.22 12.28 -15.00
C ASN A 308 -4.20 11.57 -15.94
N LYS A 309 -4.55 12.15 -17.10
CA LYS A 309 -5.38 11.48 -18.10
C LYS A 309 -4.63 10.31 -18.72
N VAL A 310 -5.35 9.20 -18.89
CA VAL A 310 -4.81 7.93 -19.33
C VAL A 310 -5.36 7.63 -20.71
N TYR A 311 -4.51 7.24 -21.64
CA TYR A 311 -4.96 6.65 -22.89
C TYR A 311 -5.07 5.13 -22.72
N TYR A 312 -6.22 4.56 -23.07
CA TYR A 312 -6.39 3.11 -23.19
C TYR A 312 -6.66 2.74 -24.64
N GLY A 313 -5.71 2.04 -25.26
CA GLY A 313 -5.79 1.72 -26.68
C GLY A 313 -4.47 1.23 -27.25
N PRO A 314 -4.39 1.00 -28.57
CA PRO A 314 -3.16 0.62 -29.24
C PRO A 314 -2.14 1.77 -29.24
N ALA A 315 -0.92 1.52 -28.73
CA ALA A 315 0.25 2.40 -28.87
C ALA A 315 1.55 1.60 -28.74
N ARG A 316 2.69 2.18 -29.11
CA ARG A 316 4.00 1.54 -28.93
C ARG A 316 4.32 1.41 -27.43
N ASP A 317 4.57 0.18 -27.00
CA ASP A 317 5.05 -0.11 -25.65
C ASP A 317 6.54 0.22 -25.51
N TYR A 318 7.08 0.00 -24.31
CA TYR A 318 8.51 0.17 -24.01
C TYR A 318 9.46 -0.57 -24.98
N PHE A 319 9.04 -1.71 -25.54
CA PHE A 319 9.84 -2.51 -26.47
C PHE A 319 9.60 -2.11 -27.94
N GLY A 320 8.87 -1.02 -28.19
CA GLY A 320 8.52 -0.53 -29.52
C GLY A 320 7.40 -1.33 -30.20
N LYS A 321 6.74 -2.25 -29.49
CA LYS A 321 5.66 -3.08 -30.05
C LYS A 321 4.31 -2.44 -29.81
N THR A 322 3.48 -2.37 -30.85
CA THR A 322 2.09 -1.90 -30.70
C THR A 322 1.28 -2.90 -29.88
N ARG A 323 0.70 -2.44 -28.77
CA ARG A 323 -0.15 -3.24 -27.88
C ARG A 323 -1.31 -2.39 -27.36
N VAL A 324 -2.42 -3.05 -27.04
CA VAL A 324 -3.54 -2.41 -26.33
C VAL A 324 -3.24 -2.45 -24.84
N LEU A 325 -2.79 -1.33 -24.29
CA LEU A 325 -2.45 -1.17 -22.87
C LEU A 325 -2.93 0.20 -22.38
N ARG A 326 -2.70 0.47 -21.09
CA ARG A 326 -2.90 1.79 -20.49
C ARG A 326 -1.59 2.58 -20.54
N TYR A 327 -1.67 3.83 -20.95
CA TYR A 327 -0.53 4.72 -21.11
C TYR A 327 -0.83 6.04 -20.42
N HIS A 328 0.18 6.65 -19.79
CA HIS A 328 0.10 8.09 -19.53
C HIS A 328 -0.06 8.77 -20.89
N TYR A 329 -1.07 9.61 -21.06
CA TYR A 329 -1.34 10.23 -22.35
C TYR A 329 -0.11 11.00 -22.88
N ARG A 330 0.57 11.75 -22.01
CA ARG A 330 1.83 12.44 -22.33
C ARG A 330 2.94 11.55 -22.92
N CYS A 331 2.90 10.24 -22.66
CA CYS A 331 3.89 9.32 -23.23
C CYS A 331 3.57 8.97 -24.69
N VAL A 332 2.32 9.09 -25.13
CA VAL A 332 1.85 8.64 -26.45
C VAL A 332 1.17 9.75 -27.25
N GLN A 333 1.19 10.99 -26.77
CA GLN A 333 0.57 12.15 -27.43
C GLN A 333 1.13 12.43 -28.84
N ASP A 334 2.38 12.04 -29.12
CA ASP A 334 2.99 12.18 -30.45
C ASP A 334 2.53 11.07 -31.42
N GLU A 335 1.94 9.99 -30.90
CA GLU A 335 1.46 8.84 -31.67
C GLU A 335 -0.07 8.88 -31.87
N ILE A 336 -0.80 9.54 -30.97
CA ILE A 336 -2.26 9.52 -30.90
C ILE A 336 -2.79 10.94 -30.77
N LYS A 337 -3.70 11.32 -31.65
CA LYS A 337 -4.39 12.61 -31.55
C LYS A 337 -5.42 12.61 -30.42
N GLU A 338 -5.50 13.70 -29.67
CA GLU A 338 -6.35 13.77 -28.48
C GLU A 338 -7.84 13.58 -28.78
N GLU A 339 -8.29 14.10 -29.92
CA GLU A 339 -9.67 14.05 -30.41
C GLU A 339 -10.15 12.61 -30.68
N ASP A 340 -9.23 11.74 -31.10
CA ASP A 340 -9.47 10.33 -31.39
C ASP A 340 -9.08 9.40 -30.22
N ALA A 341 -8.56 9.98 -29.13
CA ALA A 341 -8.03 9.21 -28.02
C ALA A 341 -9.15 8.77 -27.07
N GLY A 342 -9.24 7.45 -26.82
CA GLY A 342 -10.01 6.87 -25.73
C GLY A 342 -9.41 7.24 -24.36
N LEU A 343 -9.57 8.50 -23.97
CA LEU A 343 -9.02 9.06 -22.73
C LEU A 343 -9.91 8.74 -21.55
N ILE A 344 -9.30 8.22 -20.49
CA ILE A 344 -9.99 7.81 -19.29
C ILE A 344 -9.31 8.38 -18.04
N GLY A 345 -10.12 8.61 -17.01
CA GLY A 345 -9.67 8.77 -15.63
C GLY A 345 -9.95 7.48 -14.87
N LEU A 346 -8.92 6.83 -14.32
CA LEU A 346 -9.10 5.57 -13.60
C LEU A 346 -9.92 5.77 -12.32
N VAL A 347 -10.83 4.85 -12.04
CA VAL A 347 -11.58 4.76 -10.79
C VAL A 347 -11.26 3.41 -10.15
N PRO A 348 -10.98 3.36 -8.84
CA PRO A 348 -10.68 2.11 -8.14
C PRO A 348 -11.95 1.30 -7.89
N ALA A 349 -12.43 0.59 -8.92
CA ALA A 349 -13.54 -0.35 -8.79
C ALA A 349 -13.12 -1.57 -7.95
N VAL A 350 -13.93 -1.95 -6.95
CA VAL A 350 -13.69 -3.17 -6.18
C VAL A 350 -14.42 -4.35 -6.83
N TYR A 351 -13.73 -5.47 -7.01
CA TYR A 351 -14.30 -6.75 -7.43
C TYR A 351 -14.32 -7.77 -6.28
N GLY A 352 -15.08 -8.86 -6.43
CA GLY A 352 -15.12 -9.96 -5.45
C GLY A 352 -16.09 -9.70 -4.30
N ILE A 353 -16.93 -8.67 -4.43
CA ILE A 353 -17.93 -8.25 -3.44
C ILE A 353 -19.36 -8.55 -3.88
N GLU A 354 -19.54 -9.24 -5.01
CA GLU A 354 -20.85 -9.52 -5.62
C GLU A 354 -21.76 -10.29 -4.66
N LYS A 355 -21.16 -11.15 -3.82
CA LYS A 355 -21.86 -11.93 -2.79
C LYS A 355 -22.14 -11.15 -1.50
N LEU A 356 -21.58 -9.95 -1.35
CA LEU A 356 -21.78 -9.09 -0.19
C LEU A 356 -22.86 -8.02 -0.41
N VAL A 357 -23.23 -7.76 -1.67
CA VAL A 357 -24.29 -6.80 -1.98
C VAL A 357 -25.59 -7.35 -1.41
N GLU A 358 -26.12 -6.69 -0.38
CA GLU A 358 -27.49 -6.92 0.06
C GLU A 358 -28.39 -6.35 -1.04
N GLU A 359 -29.33 -7.16 -1.54
CA GLU A 359 -30.52 -6.59 -2.17
C GLU A 359 -31.19 -5.72 -1.09
N ILE A 360 -31.19 -4.41 -1.32
CA ILE A 360 -31.77 -3.41 -0.41
C ILE A 360 -33.28 -3.58 -0.35
#